data_AF-A0A8H4UYB9-F1
#
_entry.id   AF-A0A8H4UYB9-F1
#
_cell.length_a   1.000
_cell.length_b   1.000
_cell.length_c   1.000
_cell.angle_alpha   90.00
_cell.angle_beta   90.00
_cell.angle_gamma   90.00
#
_symmetry.space_group_name_H-M   'P 1'
#
loop_
_entity.id
_entity.type
_entity.pdbx_description
1 polymer ?
#
loop_
_entity_poly.entity_id
_entity_poly.type
_entity_poly.pdbx_seq_one_letter_code
_entity_poly.pdbx_strand_id
1 'polypeptide(L)' 'MKVGRVAIITRGRYAGKKVVIIQPQDTGSKAHPFSYALVAGIERYPSKVTRRMGAKKVEKRSRIKPFIKVVNYN' A
#
# COMPACT_ATOMS: atom_id res chain seq x y z
N MET A 1 3.43 -6.33 -15.25
CA MET A 1 2.31 -5.75 -14.43
C MET A 1 1.94 -4.37 -14.97
N LYS A 2 0.70 -3.86 -14.76
CA LYS A 2 0.32 -2.50 -15.20
C LYS A 2 0.31 -1.52 -14.04
N VAL A 3 0.79 -0.29 -14.29
CA VAL A 3 0.70 0.84 -13.35
C VAL A 3 -0.76 1.12 -13.00
N GLY A 4 -1.02 1.47 -11.75
CA GLY A 4 -2.37 1.76 -11.25
C GLY A 4 -3.20 0.52 -10.87
N ARG A 5 -2.72 -0.70 -11.17
CA ARG A 5 -3.40 -1.92 -10.73
C ARG A 5 -3.27 -2.10 -9.22
N VAL A 6 -4.37 -2.47 -8.58
CA VAL A 6 -4.45 -2.78 -7.15
C VAL A 6 -4.01 -4.22 -6.91
N ALA A 7 -3.18 -4.42 -5.88
CA ALA A 7 -2.70 -5.71 -5.42
C ALA A 7 -2.76 -5.81 -3.89
N ILE A 8 -2.49 -7.00 -3.35
CA ILE A 8 -2.39 -7.26 -1.91
C ILE A 8 -0.98 -7.79 -1.63
N ILE A 9 -0.36 -7.31 -0.55
CA ILE A 9 0.91 -7.86 -0.09
C ILE A 9 0.66 -9.21 0.61
N THR A 10 1.36 -10.25 0.19
CA THR A 10 1.21 -11.62 0.70
C THR A 10 2.03 -11.87 1.97
N ARG A 11 3.24 -11.30 2.09
CA ARG A 11 4.20 -11.60 3.17
C ARG A 11 4.91 -10.35 3.71
N GLY A 12 5.44 -10.47 4.93
CA GLY A 12 6.22 -9.41 5.62
C GLY A 12 5.37 -8.41 6.40
N ARG A 13 6.00 -7.31 6.87
CA ARG A 13 5.38 -6.31 7.78
C ARG A 13 4.03 -5.75 7.29
N TYR A 14 3.83 -5.65 5.99
CA TYR A 14 2.62 -5.07 5.39
C TYR A 14 1.71 -6.13 4.77
N ALA A 15 1.84 -7.41 5.15
CA ALA A 15 0.96 -8.47 4.69
C ALA A 15 -0.52 -8.14 4.93
N GLY A 16 -1.38 -8.46 3.95
CA GLY A 16 -2.81 -8.13 3.96
C GLY A 16 -3.15 -6.66 3.68
N LYS A 17 -2.16 -5.78 3.49
CA LYS A 17 -2.40 -4.39 3.07
C LYS A 17 -2.59 -4.31 1.56
N LYS A 18 -3.56 -3.48 1.16
CA LYS A 18 -3.86 -3.14 -0.23
C LYS A 18 -2.82 -2.13 -0.70
N VAL A 19 -2.34 -2.34 -1.93
CA VAL A 19 -1.33 -1.51 -2.57
C VAL A 19 -1.68 -1.23 -4.02
N VAL A 20 -1.10 -0.15 -4.54
CA VAL A 20 -1.16 0.22 -5.95
C VAL A 20 0.25 0.15 -6.52
N ILE A 21 0.39 -0.47 -7.69
CA ILE A 21 1.66 -0.55 -8.41
C ILE A 21 1.94 0.81 -9.06
N ILE A 22 3.05 1.44 -8.68
CA ILE A 22 3.52 2.71 -9.25
C ILE A 22 4.44 2.43 -10.43
N GLN A 23 5.42 1.55 -10.23
CA GLN A 23 6.42 1.26 -11.24
C GLN A 23 6.76 -0.23 -11.22
N PRO A 24 6.34 -0.98 -12.25
CA PRO A 24 6.80 -2.35 -12.45
C PRO A 24 8.23 -2.36 -13.00
N GLN A 25 9.05 -3.30 -12.53
CA GLN A 25 10.42 -3.55 -12.98
C GLN A 25 10.58 -5.05 -13.24
N ASP A 26 10.43 -5.43 -14.50
CA ASP A 26 10.32 -6.84 -14.88
C ASP A 26 11.69 -7.50 -15.11
N THR A 27 12.70 -6.74 -15.56
CA THR A 27 14.06 -7.21 -15.90
C THR A 27 15.04 -7.29 -14.73
N GLY A 28 14.63 -6.88 -13.52
CA GLY A 28 15.51 -6.80 -12.36
C GLY A 28 16.55 -5.67 -12.46
N SER A 29 17.20 -5.38 -11.33
CA SER A 29 18.28 -4.39 -11.22
C SER A 29 19.48 -4.98 -10.50
N LYS A 30 20.63 -4.29 -10.52
CA LYS A 30 21.83 -4.74 -9.76
C LYS A 30 21.55 -4.93 -8.27
N ALA A 31 20.63 -4.14 -7.70
CA ALA A 31 20.25 -4.25 -6.29
C ALA A 31 19.25 -5.37 -6.03
N HIS A 32 18.37 -5.66 -7.00
CA HIS A 32 17.32 -6.66 -6.89
C HIS A 32 17.28 -7.50 -8.18
N PRO A 33 17.93 -8.69 -8.21
CA PRO A 33 18.06 -9.50 -9.42
C PRO A 33 16.76 -10.22 -9.82
N PHE A 34 15.69 -10.06 -9.06
CA PHE A 34 14.35 -10.61 -9.32
C PHE A 34 13.42 -9.53 -9.84
N SER A 35 12.30 -9.91 -10.47
CA SER A 35 11.27 -8.97 -10.88
C SER A 35 10.54 -8.37 -9.67
N TYR A 36 10.41 -7.05 -9.62
CA TYR A 36 9.82 -6.33 -8.50
C TYR A 36 8.96 -5.16 -8.95
N ALA A 37 8.14 -4.63 -8.06
CA ALA A 37 7.47 -3.36 -8.25
C ALA A 37 7.72 -2.40 -7.08
N LEU A 38 7.78 -1.11 -7.42
CA LEU A 38 7.54 -0.06 -6.46
C LEU A 38 6.04 0.06 -6.24
N VAL A 39 5.61 -0.09 -4.99
CA VAL A 39 4.21 -0.01 -4.60
C VAL A 39 3.98 1.07 -3.56
N ALA A 40 2.83 1.75 -3.65
CA ALA A 40 2.30 2.56 -2.57
C ALA A 40 1.12 1.84 -1.92
N GLY A 41 1.14 1.79 -0.59
CA GLY A 41 0.15 1.08 0.19
C GLY A 41 -0.39 1.89 1.35
N ILE A 42 -1.46 1.36 1.95
CA ILE A 42 -2.06 1.93 3.14
C ILE A 42 -1.66 1.08 4.37
N GLU A 43 -0.83 1.62 5.25
CA GLU A 43 -0.44 0.93 6.51
C GLU A 43 -1.60 1.00 7.51
N ARG A 44 -2.12 2.20 7.74
CA ARG A 44 -3.27 2.44 8.62
C ARG A 44 -4.45 2.91 7.80
N TYR A 45 -5.46 2.05 7.70
CA TYR A 45 -6.73 2.35 7.04
C TYR A 45 -7.55 3.37 7.83
N PRO A 46 -8.39 4.15 7.14
CA PRO A 46 -9.37 4.97 7.83
C PRO A 46 -10.34 4.07 8.60
N SER A 47 -10.73 4.51 9.80
CA SER A 47 -11.68 3.82 10.65
C SER A 47 -13.12 4.23 10.30
N LYS A 48 -14.08 3.33 10.51
CA LYS A 48 -15.51 3.63 10.31
C LYS A 48 -15.92 4.90 11.07
N VAL A 49 -16.58 5.81 10.36
CA VAL A 49 -17.18 7.04 10.88
C VAL A 49 -18.70 6.85 10.99
N THR A 50 -19.30 7.36 12.06
CA THR A 50 -20.76 7.36 12.25
C THR A 50 -21.27 8.78 12.46
N ARG A 51 -22.55 9.03 12.15
CA ARG A 51 -23.15 10.39 12.20
C ARG A 51 -23.07 11.07 13.58
N ARG A 52 -22.95 10.30 14.67
CA ARG A 52 -22.86 10.81 16.05
C ARG A 52 -21.47 11.32 16.44
N MET A 53 -20.46 11.13 15.60
CA MET A 53 -19.09 11.54 15.92
C MET A 53 -18.89 13.04 15.68
N GLY A 54 -18.27 13.74 16.63
CA GLY A 54 -17.87 15.15 16.44
C GLY A 54 -16.66 15.31 15.51
N ALA A 55 -16.50 16.51 14.93
CA ALA A 55 -15.51 16.83 13.89
C ALA A 55 -14.08 16.35 14.23
N LYS A 56 -13.59 16.62 15.45
CA LYS A 56 -12.25 16.20 15.90
C LYS A 56 -12.04 14.67 15.89
N LYS A 57 -13.10 13.89 16.15
CA LYS A 57 -13.04 12.42 16.12
C LYS A 57 -13.11 11.90 14.69
N VAL A 58 -13.89 12.55 13.83
CA VAL A 58 -13.99 12.26 12.39
C VAL A 58 -12.64 12.47 11.72
N GLU A 59 -11.99 13.60 11.97
CA GLU A 59 -10.67 13.93 11.41
C GLU A 59 -9.62 12.87 11.80
N LYS A 60 -9.51 12.54 13.09
CA LYS A 60 -8.58 11.52 13.58
C LYS A 60 -8.82 10.14 12.97
N ARG A 61 -10.08 9.75 12.74
CA ARG A 61 -10.44 8.46 12.14
C ARG A 61 -10.23 8.41 10.62
N SER A 62 -10.30 9.56 9.96
CA SER A 62 -10.11 9.69 8.52
C SER A 62 -8.63 9.76 8.12
N ARG A 63 -7.72 10.01 9.07
CA ARG A 63 -6.28 10.07 8.81
C ARG A 63 -5.73 8.71 8.39
N ILE A 64 -5.14 8.68 7.20
CA ILE A 64 -4.49 7.51 6.61
C ILE A 64 -2.98 7.60 6.84
N LYS A 65 -2.33 6.47 7.11
CA LYS A 65 -0.85 6.38 7.09
C LYS A 65 -0.43 5.58 5.85
N PRO A 66 0.07 6.23 4.80
CA PRO A 66 0.59 5.55 3.62
C PRO A 66 2.02 5.01 3.87
N PHE A 67 2.45 4.07 3.03
CA PHE A 67 3.84 3.64 2.94
C PHE A 67 4.23 3.40 1.47
N ILE A 68 5.52 3.51 1.18
CA ILE A 68 6.11 3.15 -0.11
C ILE A 68 7.06 1.99 0.15
N LYS A 69 7.00 0.96 -0.69
CA LYS A 69 7.89 -0.19 -0.56
C LYS A 69 8.20 -0.82 -1.92
N VAL A 70 9.39 -1.39 -2.04
CA VAL A 70 9.75 -2.30 -3.13
C VAL A 70 9.34 -3.71 -2.73
N VAL A 71 8.57 -4.39 -3.58
CA VAL A 71 8.01 -5.71 -3.31
C VAL A 71 8.25 -6.62 -4.52
N ASN A 72 8.61 -7.87 -4.26
CA ASN A 72 8.69 -8.92 -5.28
C ASN A 72 7.28 -9.23 -5.80
N TYR A 73 7.17 -9.72 -7.03
CA TYR A 73 5.89 -10.19 -7.57
C TYR A 73 5.36 -11.48 -6.92
N ASN A 74 6.23 -12.27 -6.29
CA ASN A 74 5.88 -13.49 -5.56
C ASN A 74 5.40 -13.22 -4.12
#